data_AF-A0A557ZWS8-F1
#
_entry.id   AF-A0A557ZWS8-F1
#
_cell.length_a   1.000
_cell.length_b   1.000
_cell.length_c   1.000
_cell.angle_alpha   90.00
_cell.angle_beta   90.00
_cell.angle_gamma   90.00
#
_symmetry.space_group_name_H-M   'P 1'
#
loop_
_entity.id
_entity.type
_entity.pdbx_description
1 polymer ?
#
loop_
_entity_poly.entity_id
_entity_poly.type
_entity_poly.pdbx_seq_one_letter_code
_entity_poly.pdbx_strand_id
1 'polypeptide(L)'
;MGPPWWRCVSTAAGTCPRSRRSTSPRTAARSPWRGRRVSRSPRAPISRHVPHVDLLTELRLLAGAGLGDAGALAAATTEAARLLRLDHDRGRIAAGLRADLVLLAGTDLDVSDLGSRIRRVWQAGRLVTPPAAPPSPSAGRPPGAASGSP
;
A
#
# COMPACT_ATOMS: atom_id res chain seq x y z
N MET A 1 -29.85 16.61 15.16
CA MET A 1 -28.60 16.37 15.91
C MET A 1 -28.56 14.89 16.28
N GLY A 2 -27.89 14.06 15.48
CA GLY A 2 -27.78 12.61 15.70
C GLY A 2 -26.48 12.25 16.41
N PRO A 3 -26.45 11.23 17.27
CA PRO A 3 -25.25 10.85 18.02
C PRO A 3 -24.24 10.17 17.09
N PRO A 4 -22.92 10.28 17.35
CA PRO A 4 -21.93 9.72 16.46
C PRO A 4 -21.67 8.24 16.79
N TRP A 5 -21.46 7.48 15.72
CA TRP A 5 -21.47 6.02 15.52
C TRP A 5 -20.44 5.18 16.32
N TRP A 6 -19.71 5.76 17.27
CA TRP A 6 -18.59 5.12 17.97
C TRP A 6 -18.86 4.70 19.43
N ARG A 7 -20.05 4.15 19.71
CA ARG A 7 -20.27 3.40 20.97
C ARG A 7 -21.04 2.11 20.72
N CYS A 8 -20.32 0.99 20.74
CA CYS A 8 -20.90 -0.33 21.00
C CYS A 8 -20.24 -0.93 22.24
N VAL A 9 -21.04 -0.94 23.31
CA VAL A 9 -21.05 -1.74 24.54
C VAL A 9 -19.89 -2.72 24.78
N SER A 10 -19.17 -2.48 25.88
CA SER A 10 -18.52 -3.54 26.67
C SER A 10 -19.40 -3.80 27.89
N THR A 11 -19.95 -5.01 28.00
CA THR A 11 -20.45 -5.53 29.28
C THR A 11 -20.20 -7.02 29.36
N ALA A 12 -19.81 -7.45 30.57
CA ALA A 12 -19.79 -8.81 31.11
C ALA A 12 -18.56 -9.70 30.83
N ALA A 13 -17.68 -9.68 31.83
CA ALA A 13 -17.28 -10.83 32.64
C ALA A 13 -16.69 -12.08 31.97
N GLY A 14 -15.43 -12.37 32.29
CA GLY A 14 -14.79 -13.65 31.96
C GLY A 14 -13.32 -13.70 32.34
N THR A 15 -13.04 -13.83 33.63
CA THR A 15 -11.73 -14.07 34.24
C THR A 15 -11.05 -15.29 33.61
N CYS A 16 -9.80 -15.17 33.15
CA CYS A 16 -8.98 -16.33 32.77
C CYS A 16 -7.65 -16.32 33.56
N PRO A 17 -7.23 -17.44 34.19
CA PRO A 17 -6.33 -17.39 35.32
C PRO A 17 -4.84 -17.42 34.94
N ARG A 18 -4.09 -16.77 35.81
CA ARG A 18 -2.64 -16.68 35.93
C ARG A 18 -2.03 -18.00 36.41
N SER A 19 -1.15 -18.64 35.64
CA SER A 19 -0.19 -19.64 36.14
C SER A 19 1.23 -19.19 35.76
N ARG A 20 1.94 -18.57 36.69
CA ARG A 20 2.94 -19.14 37.62
C ARG A 20 4.27 -19.44 36.92
N ARG A 21 5.24 -18.55 37.21
CA ARG A 21 6.66 -18.67 36.87
C ARG A 21 7.28 -19.88 37.57
N SER A 22 8.17 -20.57 36.87
CA SER A 22 9.30 -21.29 37.47
C SER A 22 10.60 -20.82 36.81
N THR A 23 11.63 -20.69 37.63
CA THR A 23 12.90 -20.01 37.34
C THR A 23 14.01 -21.06 37.21
N SER A 24 14.71 -21.08 36.06
CA SER A 24 16.14 -21.40 35.77
C SER A 24 16.85 -22.62 36.44
N PRO A 25 17.92 -23.23 35.85
CA PRO A 25 19.11 -22.52 35.37
C PRO A 25 19.80 -23.03 34.07
N ARG A 26 20.44 -22.06 33.40
CA ARG A 26 21.72 -22.09 32.65
C ARG A 26 22.15 -23.42 32.00
N THR A 27 22.18 -23.38 30.67
CA THR A 27 23.35 -23.85 29.90
C THR A 27 23.66 -22.85 28.80
N ALA A 28 24.81 -22.19 28.93
CA ALA A 28 25.35 -21.29 27.94
C ALA A 28 25.86 -22.11 26.74
N ALA A 29 25.06 -22.18 25.67
CA ALA A 29 25.55 -22.62 24.36
C ALA A 29 25.92 -21.39 23.54
N ARG A 30 27.22 -21.27 23.26
CA ARG A 30 27.87 -20.22 22.47
C ARG A 30 27.19 -20.04 21.11
N SER A 31 26.77 -18.80 20.79
CA SER A 31 26.37 -18.40 19.44
C SER A 31 27.56 -18.44 18.47
N PRO A 32 27.47 -19.13 17.32
CA PRO A 32 28.42 -18.99 16.23
C PRO A 32 27.87 -18.02 15.17
N TRP A 33 27.51 -16.80 15.58
CA TRP A 33 27.11 -15.75 14.65
C TRP A 33 27.95 -14.50 14.90
N ARG A 34 29.25 -14.62 14.60
CA ARG A 34 30.11 -13.48 14.32
C ARG A 34 30.56 -13.58 12.86
N GLY A 35 30.38 -12.49 12.13
CA GLY A 35 31.13 -12.22 10.91
C GLY A 35 30.53 -12.75 9.63
N ARG A 36 29.39 -12.19 9.19
CA ARG A 36 29.17 -12.01 7.76
C ARG A 36 28.86 -10.54 7.52
N ARG A 37 29.80 -9.84 6.88
CA ARG A 37 29.50 -8.54 6.26
C ARG A 37 28.40 -8.83 5.24
N VAL A 38 27.18 -8.41 5.54
CA VAL A 38 26.13 -8.34 4.52
C VAL A 38 26.56 -7.19 3.62
N SER A 39 27.18 -7.54 2.49
CA SER A 39 27.28 -6.61 1.38
C SER A 39 25.88 -6.12 1.06
N ARG A 40 25.72 -4.80 1.00
CA ARG A 40 24.49 -4.15 0.55
C ARG A 40 24.33 -4.46 -0.94
N SER A 41 23.73 -5.60 -1.27
CA SER A 41 23.26 -5.83 -2.63
C SER A 41 22.25 -4.74 -2.99
N PRO A 42 22.30 -4.20 -4.23
CA PRO A 42 21.23 -3.34 -4.71
C PRO A 42 19.92 -4.09 -4.57
N ARG A 43 18.96 -3.43 -3.93
CA ARG A 43 17.57 -3.85 -3.70
C ARG A 43 17.10 -4.73 -4.86
N ALA A 44 17.06 -6.04 -4.66
CA ALA A 44 16.32 -6.92 -5.56
C ALA A 44 14.88 -6.39 -5.60
N PRO A 45 14.19 -6.40 -6.76
CA PRO A 45 12.78 -6.06 -6.79
C PRO A 45 12.08 -6.97 -5.77
N ILE A 46 11.35 -6.35 -4.84
CA ILE A 46 10.52 -7.10 -3.91
C ILE A 46 9.61 -8.01 -4.74
N SER A 47 9.88 -9.31 -4.66
CA SER A 47 9.11 -10.32 -5.36
C SER A 47 7.64 -10.14 -4.99
N ARG A 48 6.76 -10.16 -6.00
CA ARG A 48 5.31 -9.91 -5.95
C ARG A 48 4.55 -11.03 -5.22
N HIS A 49 5.01 -11.42 -4.04
CA HIS A 49 4.36 -12.36 -3.14
C HIS A 49 4.21 -11.66 -1.79
N VAL A 50 3.41 -10.58 -1.81
CA VAL A 50 2.73 -10.13 -0.61
C VAL A 50 1.46 -10.99 -0.54
N PRO A 51 1.08 -11.59 0.60
CA PRO A 51 -0.14 -12.41 0.74
C PRO A 51 -1.44 -11.57 0.64
N HIS A 52 -1.36 -10.41 0.00
CA HIS A 52 -2.36 -9.38 -0.13
C HIS A 52 -2.60 -9.15 -1.63
N VAL A 53 -3.85 -8.92 -2.02
CA VAL A 53 -4.15 -8.52 -3.40
C VAL A 53 -3.53 -7.13 -3.62
N ASP A 54 -3.30 -6.72 -4.87
CA ASP A 54 -2.69 -5.40 -5.08
C ASP A 54 -3.58 -4.29 -4.47
N LEU A 55 -2.95 -3.21 -3.97
CA LEU A 55 -3.65 -2.15 -3.25
C LEU A 55 -4.85 -1.57 -4.03
N LEU A 56 -4.75 -1.45 -5.35
CA LEU A 56 -5.85 -0.90 -6.15
C LEU A 56 -7.04 -1.85 -6.16
N THR A 57 -6.79 -3.15 -6.22
CA THR A 57 -7.83 -4.16 -6.05
C THR A 57 -8.39 -4.17 -4.63
N GLU A 58 -7.57 -4.00 -3.59
CA GLU A 58 -8.05 -3.91 -2.20
C GLU A 58 -8.99 -2.71 -1.99
N LEU A 59 -8.65 -1.55 -2.54
CA LEU A 59 -9.49 -0.36 -2.46
C LEU A 59 -10.88 -0.60 -3.06
N ARG A 60 -10.98 -1.28 -4.20
CA ARG A 60 -12.26 -1.65 -4.83
C ARG A 60 -13.08 -2.56 -3.94
N LEU A 61 -12.43 -3.56 -3.32
CA LEU A 61 -13.10 -4.48 -2.41
C LEU A 61 -13.61 -3.75 -1.15
N LEU A 62 -12.81 -2.85 -0.58
CA LEU A 62 -13.20 -2.05 0.58
C LEU A 62 -14.36 -1.10 0.26
N ALA A 63 -14.31 -0.44 -0.90
CA ALA A 63 -15.40 0.42 -1.36
C ALA A 63 -16.71 -0.39 -1.50
N GLY A 64 -16.64 -1.56 -2.15
CA GLY A 64 -17.77 -2.47 -2.32
C GLY A 64 -18.27 -3.13 -1.02
N ALA A 65 -17.41 -3.26 -0.01
CA ALA A 65 -17.75 -3.80 1.31
C ALA A 65 -18.47 -2.79 2.23
N GLY A 66 -18.79 -1.58 1.73
CA GLY A 66 -19.61 -0.60 2.43
C GLY A 66 -18.85 0.62 2.98
N LEU A 67 -17.54 0.74 2.72
CA LEU A 67 -16.80 1.97 3.06
C LEU A 67 -17.07 3.11 2.04
N GLY A 68 -17.49 2.76 0.82
CA GLY A 68 -17.53 3.69 -0.31
C GLY A 68 -16.15 4.18 -0.73
N ASP A 69 -16.06 4.91 -1.84
CA ASP A 69 -14.78 5.31 -2.45
C ASP A 69 -13.95 6.22 -1.53
N ALA A 70 -14.60 7.23 -0.94
CA ALA A 70 -13.96 8.15 -0.01
C ALA A 70 -13.46 7.42 1.25
N GLY A 71 -14.24 6.46 1.77
CA GLY A 71 -13.85 5.65 2.92
C GLY A 71 -12.71 4.71 2.61
N ALA A 72 -12.70 4.10 1.43
CA ALA A 72 -11.59 3.26 0.97
C ALA A 72 -10.29 4.08 0.84
N LEU A 73 -10.35 5.28 0.24
CA LEU A 73 -9.20 6.18 0.17
C LEU A 73 -8.72 6.63 1.56
N ALA A 74 -9.64 6.96 2.47
CA ALA A 74 -9.29 7.30 3.86
C ALA A 74 -8.63 6.12 4.60
N ALA A 75 -9.15 4.90 4.40
CA ALA A 75 -8.59 3.66 4.94
C ALA A 75 -7.13 3.46 4.52
N ALA A 76 -6.81 3.72 3.25
CA ALA A 76 -5.45 3.59 2.71
C ALA A 76 -4.53 4.80 2.99
N THR A 77 -5.04 5.90 3.55
CA THR A 77 -4.26 7.13 3.77
C THR A 77 -4.31 7.57 5.24
N THR A 78 -5.29 8.38 5.62
CA THR A 78 -5.38 9.00 6.95
C THR A 78 -5.56 7.96 8.05
N GLU A 79 -6.44 6.98 7.86
CA GLU A 79 -6.69 5.95 8.88
C GLU A 79 -5.52 4.98 9.00
N ALA A 80 -4.90 4.56 7.88
CA ALA A 80 -3.66 3.78 7.92
C ALA A 80 -2.54 4.51 8.67
N ALA A 81 -2.34 5.80 8.41
CA ALA A 81 -1.34 6.59 9.13
C ALA A 81 -1.64 6.67 10.62
N ARG A 82 -2.91 6.88 11.00
CA ARG A 82 -3.33 6.90 12.40
C ARG A 82 -3.11 5.57 13.11
N LEU A 83 -3.52 4.46 12.49
CA LEU A 83 -3.35 3.10 13.04
C LEU A 83 -1.88 2.75 13.25
N LEU A 84 -1.01 3.20 12.35
CA LEU A 84 0.42 3.00 12.42
C LEU A 84 1.17 4.05 13.25
N ARG A 85 0.46 5.03 13.84
CA ARG A 85 1.03 6.15 14.61
C ARG A 85 2.02 7.01 13.81
N LEU A 86 1.71 7.21 12.53
CA LEU A 86 2.47 7.98 11.54
C LEU A 86 1.74 9.26 11.09
N ASP A 87 0.60 9.57 11.70
CA ASP A 87 -0.28 10.69 11.38
C ASP A 87 0.35 12.08 11.63
N HIS A 88 1.44 12.13 12.39
CA HIS A 88 2.28 13.30 12.59
C HIS A 88 3.27 13.55 11.43
N ASP A 89 3.46 12.57 10.55
CA ASP A 89 4.41 12.65 9.42
C ASP A 89 3.72 12.54 8.06
N ARG A 90 2.67 11.71 7.91
CA ARG A 90 2.03 11.43 6.62
C ARG A 90 0.56 11.05 6.75
N GLY A 91 -0.08 10.79 5.59
CA GLY A 91 -1.47 10.34 5.50
C GLY A 91 -2.50 11.44 5.29
N ARG A 92 -2.07 12.71 5.29
CA ARG A 92 -2.87 13.90 4.94
C ARG A 92 -2.05 14.87 4.11
N ILE A 93 -2.73 15.65 3.28
CA ILE A 93 -2.12 16.76 2.55
C ILE A 93 -2.24 18.01 3.43
N ALA A 94 -1.18 18.34 4.14
CA ALA A 94 -1.10 19.52 5.00
C ALA A 94 0.35 20.03 5.08
N ALA A 95 0.52 21.34 5.29
CA ALA A 95 1.84 21.93 5.49
C ALA A 95 2.53 21.31 6.72
N GLY A 96 3.84 21.07 6.60
CA GLY A 96 4.64 20.42 7.65
C GLY A 96 4.64 18.89 7.62
N LEU A 97 3.81 18.25 6.80
CA LEU A 97 3.84 16.80 6.57
C LEU A 97 4.72 16.42 5.39
N ARG A 98 5.14 15.16 5.35
CA ARG A 98 5.92 14.57 4.26
C ARG A 98 5.13 14.60 2.96
N ALA A 99 5.77 15.10 1.90
CA ALA A 99 5.16 15.23 0.57
C ALA A 99 5.15 13.90 -0.21
N ASP A 100 4.32 12.95 0.23
CA ASP A 100 3.96 11.75 -0.53
C ASP A 100 2.60 11.97 -1.21
N LEU A 101 2.62 12.21 -2.52
CA LEU A 101 1.44 12.67 -3.27
C LEU A 101 1.23 11.83 -4.53
N VAL A 102 -0.03 11.61 -4.90
CA VAL A 102 -0.43 11.02 -6.18
C VAL A 102 -1.37 12.00 -6.88
N LEU A 103 -1.02 12.40 -8.09
CA LEU A 103 -1.86 13.21 -8.96
C LEU A 103 -2.70 12.29 -9.85
N LEU A 104 -4.01 12.46 -9.79
CA LEU A 104 -4.97 11.75 -10.60
C LEU A 104 -5.53 12.65 -11.71
N ALA A 105 -5.95 12.05 -12.82
CA ALA A 105 -6.79 12.70 -13.81
C ALA A 105 -8.24 12.78 -13.30
N GLY A 106 -8.83 13.97 -13.41
CA GLY A 106 -10.18 14.25 -12.92
C GLY A 106 -10.24 14.50 -11.41
N THR A 107 -11.45 14.83 -10.94
CA THR A 107 -11.73 15.14 -9.52
C THR A 107 -12.50 14.02 -8.81
N ASP A 108 -12.87 12.96 -9.53
CA ASP A 108 -13.63 11.84 -9.00
C ASP A 108 -12.78 10.97 -8.06
N LEU A 109 -13.41 10.51 -6.97
CA LEU A 109 -12.84 9.60 -5.99
C LEU A 109 -12.99 8.12 -6.40
N ASP A 110 -13.69 7.83 -7.50
CA ASP A 110 -13.94 6.47 -7.99
C ASP A 110 -12.69 5.56 -7.96
N VAL A 111 -12.71 4.55 -7.09
CA VAL A 111 -11.58 3.64 -6.93
C VAL A 111 -11.54 2.53 -8.00
N SER A 112 -12.57 2.42 -8.85
CA SER A 112 -12.70 1.38 -9.86
C SER A 112 -11.61 1.46 -10.94
N ASP A 113 -11.14 2.65 -11.30
CA ASP A 113 -10.11 2.84 -12.34
C ASP A 113 -9.00 3.83 -11.92
N LEU A 114 -8.60 3.79 -10.64
CA LEU A 114 -7.50 4.66 -10.17
C LEU A 114 -6.21 4.47 -10.96
N GLY A 115 -5.91 3.23 -11.37
CA GLY A 115 -4.67 2.89 -12.07
C GLY A 115 -4.47 3.68 -13.37
N SER A 116 -5.51 3.84 -14.19
CA SER A 116 -5.43 4.58 -15.45
C SER A 116 -5.33 6.11 -15.25
N ARG A 117 -5.82 6.59 -14.11
CA ARG A 117 -5.91 8.01 -13.77
C ARG A 117 -4.64 8.55 -13.14
N ILE A 118 -3.73 7.71 -12.64
CA ILE A 118 -2.46 8.17 -12.06
C ILE A 118 -1.62 8.88 -13.14
N ARG A 119 -1.30 10.14 -12.90
CA ARG A 119 -0.46 10.98 -13.77
C ARG A 119 0.94 11.14 -13.24
N ARG A 120 1.09 11.43 -11.95
CA ARG A 120 2.38 11.65 -11.31
C ARG A 120 2.34 11.20 -9.86
N VAL A 121 3.48 10.72 -9.37
CA VAL A 121 3.68 10.27 -7.99
C VAL A 121 4.92 10.97 -7.45
N TRP A 122 4.78 11.59 -6.29
CA TRP A 122 5.87 12.15 -5.51
C TRP A 122 6.07 11.33 -4.24
N GLN A 123 7.32 11.08 -3.89
CA GLN A 123 7.72 10.45 -2.64
C GLN A 123 8.74 11.35 -1.94
N ALA A 124 8.47 11.75 -0.69
CA ALA A 124 9.31 12.68 0.06
C ALA A 124 9.61 13.99 -0.71
N GLY A 125 8.64 14.49 -1.48
CA GLY A 125 8.81 15.68 -2.33
C GLY A 125 9.56 15.44 -3.65
N ARG A 126 10.02 14.23 -3.93
CA ARG A 126 10.70 13.88 -5.19
C ARG A 126 9.74 13.20 -6.15
N LEU A 127 9.68 13.67 -7.39
CA LEU A 127 8.91 13.01 -8.45
C LEU A 127 9.55 11.65 -8.76
N VAL A 128 8.75 10.57 -8.69
CA VAL A 128 9.20 9.19 -8.96
C VAL A 128 8.58 8.56 -10.20
N THR A 129 7.52 9.16 -10.75
CA THR A 129 6.98 8.73 -12.04
C THR A 129 7.91 9.20 -13.16
N PRO A 130 8.46 8.29 -14.00
CA PRO A 130 9.19 8.70 -15.19
C PRO A 130 8.24 9.45 -16.14
N PRO A 131 8.76 10.37 -16.98
CA PRO A 131 7.93 10.99 -18.01
C PRO A 131 7.24 9.88 -18.82
N ALA A 132 5.96 10.08 -19.16
CA ALA A 132 5.23 9.12 -19.97
C ALA A 132 6.07 8.80 -21.20
N ALA A 133 6.39 7.52 -21.40
CA ALA A 133 7.10 7.10 -22.59
C ALA A 133 6.28 7.56 -23.80
N PRO A 134 6.90 8.20 -24.82
CA PRO A 134 6.18 8.49 -26.05
C PRO A 134 5.61 7.16 -26.57
N PRO A 135 4.41 7.16 -27.17
CA PRO A 135 3.86 5.94 -27.74
C PRO A 135 4.91 5.34 -28.66
N SER A 136 5.39 4.13 -28.35
CA SER A 136 6.28 3.42 -29.25
C SER A 136 5.51 3.29 -30.57
N PRO A 137 6.07 3.69 -31.72
CA PRO A 137 5.43 3.38 -32.99
C PRO A 137 5.34 1.86 -33.04
N SER A 138 4.15 1.30 -32.80
CA SER A 138 3.90 -0.10 -33.04
C SER A 138 4.24 -0.31 -34.50
N ALA A 139 5.25 -1.13 -34.77
CA ALA A 139 5.65 -1.49 -36.12
C ALA A 139 4.38 -1.86 -36.87
N GLY A 140 3.97 -0.98 -37.80
CA GLY A 140 2.91 -1.31 -38.72
C GLY A 140 3.31 -2.62 -39.35
N ARG A 141 2.51 -3.66 -39.13
CA ARG A 141 2.59 -4.87 -39.94
C ARG A 141 2.53 -4.39 -41.39
N PRO A 142 3.59 -4.56 -42.21
CA PRO A 142 3.49 -4.16 -43.61
C PRO A 142 2.26 -4.87 -44.20
N PRO A 143 1.43 -4.19 -45.00
CA PRO A 143 0.30 -4.84 -45.65
C PRO A 143 0.84 -6.07 -46.37
N GLY A 144 0.29 -7.23 -46.03
CA GLY A 144 0.71 -8.50 -46.62
C GLY A 144 0.62 -8.38 -48.13
N ALA A 145 1.73 -8.66 -48.81
CA ALA A 145 1.75 -8.80 -50.24
C ALA A 145 0.66 -9.80 -50.63
N ALA A 146 -0.33 -9.35 -51.39
CA ALA A 146 -1.28 -10.24 -52.02
C ALA A 146 -0.48 -11.15 -52.96
N SER A 147 -0.28 -12.40 -52.56
CA SER A 147 0.17 -13.45 -53.46
C SER A 147 -1.00 -13.80 -54.39
N GLY A 148 -1.19 -12.98 -55.42
CA GLY A 148 -1.85 -13.40 -56.64
C GLY A 148 -0.85 -14.25 -57.42
N SER A 149 -1.17 -15.52 -57.61
CA SER A 149 -0.50 -16.40 -58.57
C SER A 149 -1.54 -16.85 -59.61
N PRO A 150 -1.08 -17.10 -60.85
CA PRO A 150 -1.87 -17.00 -62.09
C PRO A 150 -2.91 -18.10 -62.30
#